data_AF-A0A6J5C6I3-F1
#
_entry.id   AF-A0A6J5C6I3-F1
#
_cell.length_a   1.000
_cell.length_b   1.000
_cell.length_c   1.000
_cell.angle_alpha   90.00
_cell.angle_beta   90.00
_cell.angle_gamma   90.00
#
_symmetry.space_group_name_H-M   'P 1'
#
loop_
_entity.id
_entity.type
_entity.pdbx_description
1 polymer ?
#
loop_
_entity_poly.entity_id
_entity_poly.type
_entity_poly.pdbx_seq_one_letter_code
_entity_poly.pdbx_strand_id
1 'polypeptide(L)'
;MMTMRLAQDVANVYPNDERARCFAAFVPESIAHYLENVWLGVPHASGAPSPLANDQVRQLDVVPVAELPRHRAELIDAMVTLYGGERETHARALLSQWSKYYFGFAATAGFVAGALLRRPLDMSPEKSHVMLRDGLPVAFYFARDALGRNECDPAKRYAPLVAHLNTVICFAR
;
A
#
# COMPACT_ATOMS: atom_id res chain seq x y z
N MET A 1 49.43 20.37 -13.75
CA MET A 1 48.96 19.16 -13.06
C MET A 1 48.26 19.62 -11.78
N MET A 2 47.01 20.07 -11.71
CA MET A 2 45.73 19.58 -12.26
C MET A 2 45.33 18.17 -11.80
N THR A 3 44.70 18.16 -10.62
CA THR A 3 43.45 17.46 -10.23
C THR A 3 43.46 15.94 -10.06
N MET A 4 43.32 15.47 -8.80
CA MET A 4 42.29 14.49 -8.39
C MET A 4 42.37 14.21 -6.87
N ARG A 5 41.67 15.03 -6.08
CA ARG A 5 41.12 14.69 -4.75
C ARG A 5 39.98 15.67 -4.52
N LEU A 6 38.84 15.19 -4.01
CA LEU A 6 37.47 15.75 -4.04
C LEU A 6 36.70 15.19 -5.25
N ALA A 7 35.64 14.39 -5.13
CA ALA A 7 34.61 14.37 -4.10
C ALA A 7 34.18 12.94 -3.73
N GLN A 8 34.62 12.47 -2.56
CA GLN A 8 33.82 11.61 -1.70
C GLN A 8 33.05 12.56 -0.78
N ASP A 9 31.93 13.12 -1.24
CA ASP A 9 31.03 13.92 -0.40
C ASP A 9 29.66 14.07 -1.08
N VAL A 10 28.94 12.96 -1.17
CA VAL A 10 27.46 13.01 -1.32
C VAL A 10 26.78 12.02 -0.37
N ALA A 11 27.49 11.59 0.66
CA ALA A 11 26.87 10.98 1.82
C ALA A 11 26.37 12.13 2.71
N ASN A 12 25.05 12.22 2.85
CA ASN A 12 24.33 12.94 3.90
C ASN A 12 23.91 14.40 3.63
N VAL A 13 22.83 14.58 2.86
CA VAL A 13 21.86 15.66 3.10
C VAL A 13 20.45 15.14 2.85
N TYR A 14 19.91 14.35 3.78
CA TYR A 14 18.48 14.40 4.16
C TYR A 14 18.39 13.89 5.60
N PRO A 15 18.33 14.77 6.61
CA PRO A 15 18.06 14.34 7.97
C PRO A 15 16.68 13.70 7.99
N ASN A 16 16.63 12.44 8.42
CA ASN A 16 15.47 11.77 9.02
C ASN A 16 14.08 12.34 8.68
N ASP A 17 13.70 12.39 7.40
CA ASP A 17 12.34 12.77 7.04
C ASP A 17 11.43 11.59 7.39
N GLU A 18 10.91 11.59 8.62
CA GLU A 18 9.98 10.60 9.15
C GLU A 18 8.65 10.58 8.39
N ARG A 19 8.44 11.55 7.48
CA ARG A 19 7.24 11.62 6.66
C ARG A 19 7.20 10.46 5.67
N ALA A 20 6.01 9.89 5.54
CA ALA A 20 5.75 8.89 4.52
C ALA A 20 6.00 9.47 3.12
N ARG A 21 6.66 8.71 2.26
CA ARG A 21 6.94 9.09 0.87
C ARG A 21 5.92 8.41 -0.03
N CYS A 22 5.25 9.21 -0.87
CA CYS A 22 4.31 8.68 -1.86
C CYS A 22 5.06 7.82 -2.89
N PHE A 23 4.52 6.66 -3.21
CA PHE A 23 5.11 5.71 -4.14
C PHE A 23 5.08 6.23 -5.59
N ALA A 24 4.13 7.12 -5.90
CA ALA A 24 4.05 7.85 -7.17
C ALA A 24 5.33 8.62 -7.51
N ALA A 25 6.09 9.07 -6.50
CA ALA A 25 7.34 9.81 -6.70
C ALA A 25 8.49 8.97 -7.31
N PHE A 26 8.33 7.65 -7.40
CA PHE A 26 9.36 6.75 -7.96
C PHE A 26 9.10 6.37 -9.42
N VAL A 27 8.00 6.82 -10.01
CA VAL A 27 7.52 6.30 -11.30
C VAL A 27 7.27 7.43 -12.31
N PRO A 28 7.20 7.12 -13.61
CA PRO A 28 6.79 8.10 -14.62
C PRO A 28 5.40 8.67 -14.35
N GLU A 29 5.20 9.94 -14.70
CA GLU A 29 3.94 10.66 -14.51
C GLU A 29 2.73 9.94 -15.13
N SER A 30 2.92 9.27 -16.26
CA SER A 30 1.86 8.55 -16.98
C SER A 30 1.19 7.41 -16.20
N ILE A 31 1.80 6.95 -15.12
CA ILE A 31 1.24 5.91 -14.24
C ILE A 31 1.22 6.32 -12.76
N ALA A 32 1.66 7.54 -12.44
CA ALA A 32 1.79 8.03 -11.07
C ALA A 32 0.45 8.00 -10.32
N HIS A 33 -0.66 8.30 -11.01
CA HIS A 33 -2.01 8.33 -10.45
C HIS A 33 -2.49 6.99 -9.89
N TYR A 34 -1.96 5.87 -10.38
CA TYR A 34 -2.27 4.55 -9.81
C TYR A 34 -1.59 4.30 -8.45
N LEU A 35 -0.64 5.15 -8.06
CA LEU A 35 0.22 4.97 -6.89
C LEU A 35 0.17 6.15 -5.91
N GLU A 36 -0.68 7.15 -6.15
CA GLU A 36 -0.86 8.33 -5.29
C GLU A 36 -1.31 7.98 -3.87
N ASN A 37 -2.01 6.87 -3.72
CA ASN A 37 -2.51 6.36 -2.45
C ASN A 37 -1.63 5.24 -1.88
N VAL A 38 -0.42 5.05 -2.40
CA VAL A 38 0.56 4.09 -1.90
C VAL A 38 1.74 4.84 -1.30
N TRP A 39 2.19 4.41 -0.13
CA TRP A 39 3.16 5.16 0.67
C TRP A 39 4.23 4.25 1.28
N LEU A 40 5.43 4.79 1.46
CA LEU A 40 6.54 4.19 2.20
C LEU A 40 6.79 4.98 3.48
N GLY A 41 6.57 4.37 4.63
CA GLY A 41 6.77 5.01 5.94
C GLY A 41 5.54 4.93 6.83
N VAL A 42 5.57 5.68 7.94
CA VAL A 42 4.52 5.64 8.95
C VAL A 42 3.29 6.40 8.44
N PRO A 43 2.08 5.81 8.54
CA PRO A 43 0.84 6.50 8.22
C PRO A 43 0.72 7.77 9.05
N HIS A 44 0.72 8.93 8.39
CA HIS A 44 0.46 10.19 9.10
C HIS A 44 -1.05 10.31 9.25
N ALA A 45 -1.56 10.20 10.48
CA ALA A 45 -2.99 10.26 10.79
C ALA A 45 -3.65 11.60 10.38
N SER A 46 -2.86 12.60 9.97
CA SER A 46 -3.31 13.99 9.81
C SER A 46 -3.23 14.55 8.39
N GLY A 47 -2.94 13.76 7.34
CA GLY A 47 -2.41 14.34 6.10
C GLY A 47 -2.88 13.84 4.73
N ALA A 48 -3.84 12.91 4.61
CA ALA A 48 -4.36 12.56 3.28
C ALA A 48 -5.38 13.63 2.84
N PRO A 49 -5.13 14.41 1.76
CA PRO A 49 -6.16 15.28 1.22
C PRO A 49 -7.23 14.39 0.58
N SER A 50 -8.44 14.38 1.13
CA SER A 50 -9.58 13.80 0.44
C SER A 50 -10.24 14.87 -0.44
N PRO A 51 -10.45 14.62 -1.75
CA PRO A 51 -11.28 15.48 -2.61
C PRO A 51 -12.78 15.42 -2.26
N LEU A 52 -13.18 14.69 -1.22
CA LEU A 52 -14.57 14.44 -0.81
C LEU A 52 -14.82 14.95 0.61
N ALA A 53 -14.28 16.13 0.95
CA ALA A 53 -14.56 16.79 2.21
C ALA A 53 -16.00 17.34 2.21
N ASN A 54 -16.94 16.50 2.61
CA ASN A 54 -18.21 16.92 3.21
C ASN A 54 -18.24 16.41 4.65
N ASP A 55 -18.51 17.34 5.57
CA ASP A 55 -18.47 17.24 7.04
C ASP A 55 -19.35 16.12 7.63
N GLN A 56 -18.80 14.91 7.65
CA GLN A 56 -19.04 13.94 8.72
C GLN A 56 -17.68 13.37 9.09
N VAL A 57 -17.36 13.30 10.39
CA VAL A 57 -16.10 12.71 10.87
C VAL A 57 -16.12 11.22 10.52
N ARG A 58 -15.63 10.89 9.32
CA ARG A 58 -15.47 9.52 8.85
C ARG A 58 -14.32 8.89 9.61
N GLN A 59 -14.54 7.72 10.18
CA GLN A 59 -13.53 7.03 10.97
C GLN A 59 -12.40 6.60 10.03
N LEU A 60 -11.19 7.08 10.32
CA LEU A 60 -9.97 6.69 9.62
C LEU A 60 -9.19 5.71 10.49
N ASP A 61 -9.16 4.46 10.07
CA ASP A 61 -8.45 3.40 10.78
C ASP A 61 -7.22 2.95 9.99
N VAL A 62 -6.09 2.87 10.68
CA VAL A 62 -4.87 2.30 10.10
C VAL A 62 -4.73 0.89 10.64
N VAL A 63 -4.94 -0.09 9.76
CA VAL A 63 -5.01 -1.51 10.13
C VAL A 63 -3.80 -2.25 9.56
N PRO A 64 -2.97 -2.92 10.39
CA PRO A 64 -1.98 -3.86 9.89
C PRO A 64 -2.66 -4.94 9.06
N VAL A 65 -2.07 -5.32 7.92
CA VAL A 65 -2.69 -6.34 7.03
C VAL A 65 -2.93 -7.66 7.76
N ALA A 66 -2.04 -8.02 8.70
CA ALA A 66 -2.20 -9.20 9.56
C ALA A 66 -3.47 -9.18 10.42
N GLU A 67 -4.04 -8.00 10.69
CA GLU A 67 -5.22 -7.82 11.54
C GLU A 67 -6.54 -7.72 10.76
N LEU A 68 -6.50 -7.64 9.42
CA LEU A 68 -7.69 -7.62 8.57
C LEU A 68 -8.73 -8.71 8.86
N PRO A 69 -8.35 -9.95 9.24
CA PRO A 69 -9.31 -10.96 9.66
C PRO A 69 -10.22 -10.54 10.81
N ARG A 70 -9.73 -9.70 11.74
CA ARG A 70 -10.51 -9.19 12.87
C ARG A 70 -11.51 -8.11 12.44
N HIS A 71 -11.22 -7.38 11.37
CA HIS A 71 -12.08 -6.33 10.83
C HIS A 71 -13.11 -6.86 9.82
N ARG A 72 -13.16 -8.18 9.55
CA ARG A 72 -13.98 -8.79 8.49
C ARG A 72 -15.44 -8.30 8.46
N ALA A 73 -16.07 -8.16 9.62
CA ALA A 73 -17.46 -7.70 9.71
C ALA A 73 -17.61 -6.26 9.18
N GLU A 74 -16.72 -5.36 9.59
CA GLU A 74 -16.69 -3.95 9.16
C GLU A 74 -16.45 -3.83 7.65
N LEU A 75 -15.57 -4.66 7.09
CA LEU A 75 -15.30 -4.66 5.65
C LEU A 75 -16.53 -5.09 4.83
N ILE A 76 -17.28 -6.08 5.33
CA ILE A 76 -18.54 -6.51 4.71
C ILE A 76 -19.58 -5.41 4.82
N ASP A 77 -19.68 -4.75 5.97
CA ASP A 77 -20.63 -3.66 6.21
C ASP A 77 -20.40 -2.50 5.26
N ALA A 78 -19.14 -2.11 5.06
CA ALA A 78 -18.77 -1.10 4.07
C ALA A 78 -19.26 -1.47 2.65
N MET A 79 -19.18 -2.76 2.28
CA MET A 79 -19.67 -3.24 0.99
C MET A 79 -21.20 -3.32 0.92
N VAL A 80 -21.90 -3.67 2.01
CA VAL A 80 -23.36 -3.61 2.09
C VAL A 80 -23.82 -2.16 1.93
N THR A 81 -23.17 -1.21 2.58
CA THR A 81 -23.49 0.22 2.42
C THR A 81 -23.27 0.69 0.99
N LEU A 82 -22.21 0.24 0.32
CA LEU A 82 -21.85 0.68 -1.04
C LEU A 82 -22.68 0.02 -2.14
N TYR A 83 -22.96 -1.28 -2.03
CA TYR A 83 -23.59 -2.09 -3.08
C TYR A 83 -24.95 -2.68 -2.70
N GLY A 84 -25.37 -2.58 -1.44
CA GLY A 84 -26.52 -3.28 -0.90
C GLY A 84 -26.26 -4.78 -0.68
N GLY A 85 -27.35 -5.51 -0.47
CA GLY A 85 -27.33 -6.96 -0.26
C GLY A 85 -27.36 -7.37 1.21
N GLU A 86 -27.59 -8.66 1.45
CA GLU A 86 -27.64 -9.24 2.79
C GLU A 86 -26.25 -9.70 3.26
N ARG A 87 -25.86 -9.25 4.45
CA ARG A 87 -24.55 -9.53 5.06
C ARG A 87 -24.22 -11.02 5.08
N GLU A 88 -25.11 -11.85 5.63
CA GLU A 88 -24.89 -13.29 5.83
C GLU A 88 -24.88 -14.05 4.50
N THR A 89 -25.87 -13.77 3.63
CA THR A 89 -26.05 -14.46 2.36
C THR A 89 -24.96 -14.12 1.35
N HIS A 90 -24.49 -12.87 1.32
CA HIS A 90 -23.58 -12.37 0.29
C HIS A 90 -22.15 -12.08 0.78
N ALA A 91 -21.80 -12.45 2.02
CA ALA A 91 -20.50 -12.14 2.64
C ALA A 91 -19.29 -12.37 1.71
N ARG A 92 -19.23 -13.54 1.04
CA ARG A 92 -18.12 -13.89 0.13
C ARG A 92 -18.07 -13.01 -1.12
N ALA A 93 -19.23 -12.70 -1.71
CA ALA A 93 -19.31 -11.83 -2.88
C ALA A 93 -18.93 -10.39 -2.51
N LEU A 94 -19.37 -9.92 -1.34
CA LEU A 94 -19.05 -8.59 -0.81
C LEU A 94 -17.54 -8.47 -0.52
N LEU A 95 -16.93 -9.45 0.17
CA LEU A 95 -15.47 -9.46 0.39
C LEU A 95 -14.68 -9.52 -0.91
N SER A 96 -15.18 -10.23 -1.93
CA SER A 96 -14.59 -10.21 -3.27
C SER A 96 -14.59 -8.80 -3.87
N GLN A 97 -15.69 -8.05 -3.76
CA GLN A 97 -15.71 -6.64 -4.19
C GLN A 97 -14.72 -5.79 -3.40
N TRP A 98 -14.69 -5.94 -2.07
CA TRP A 98 -13.75 -5.23 -1.20
C TRP A 98 -12.29 -5.48 -1.62
N SER A 99 -11.95 -6.74 -1.90
CA SER A 99 -10.60 -7.15 -2.29
C SER A 99 -10.11 -6.47 -3.57
N LYS A 100 -11.01 -6.05 -4.48
CA LYS A 100 -10.61 -5.32 -5.70
C LYS A 100 -10.01 -3.96 -5.38
N TYR A 101 -10.58 -3.25 -4.41
CA TYR A 101 -10.04 -1.98 -3.93
C TYR A 101 -8.68 -2.19 -3.26
N TYR A 102 -8.58 -3.19 -2.39
CA TYR A 102 -7.35 -3.57 -1.71
C TYR A 102 -6.22 -3.93 -2.70
N PHE A 103 -6.49 -4.85 -3.63
CA PHE A 103 -5.50 -5.30 -4.61
C PHE A 103 -5.15 -4.21 -5.63
N GLY A 104 -6.06 -3.27 -5.89
CA GLY A 104 -5.77 -2.07 -6.68
C GLY A 104 -4.54 -1.32 -6.15
N PHE A 105 -4.33 -1.27 -4.84
CA PHE A 105 -3.12 -0.71 -4.24
C PHE A 105 -1.98 -1.72 -4.17
N ALA A 106 -2.20 -2.86 -3.48
CA ALA A 106 -1.14 -3.79 -3.14
C ALA A 106 -0.50 -4.43 -4.38
N ALA A 107 -1.31 -4.94 -5.31
CA ALA A 107 -0.80 -5.62 -6.51
C ALA A 107 -0.10 -4.65 -7.46
N THR A 108 -0.67 -3.44 -7.65
CA THR A 108 -0.06 -2.40 -8.47
C THR A 108 1.30 -1.97 -7.93
N ALA A 109 1.41 -1.75 -6.62
CA ALA A 109 2.68 -1.39 -5.98
C ALA A 109 3.74 -2.48 -6.16
N GLY A 110 3.39 -3.75 -5.88
CA GLY A 110 4.29 -4.88 -6.04
C GLY A 110 4.72 -5.09 -7.50
N PHE A 111 3.78 -4.95 -8.45
CA PHE A 111 4.08 -5.05 -9.87
C PHE A 111 5.02 -3.94 -10.32
N VAL A 112 4.74 -2.69 -9.96
CA VAL A 112 5.56 -1.55 -10.36
C VAL A 112 6.96 -1.58 -9.73
N ALA A 113 7.07 -2.00 -8.47
CA ALA A 113 8.36 -2.21 -7.82
C ALA A 113 9.22 -3.23 -8.59
N GLY A 114 8.63 -4.38 -8.93
CA GLY A 114 9.33 -5.43 -9.68
C GLY A 114 9.64 -5.03 -11.11
N ALA A 115 8.66 -4.52 -11.85
CA ALA A 115 8.75 -4.28 -13.29
C ALA A 115 9.60 -3.04 -13.62
N LEU A 116 9.33 -1.91 -12.95
CA LEU A 116 9.92 -0.62 -13.29
C LEU A 116 11.13 -0.30 -12.42
N LEU A 117 11.01 -0.48 -11.11
CA LEU A 117 12.10 -0.17 -10.20
C LEU A 117 13.15 -1.27 -10.15
N ARG A 118 12.82 -2.48 -10.63
CA ARG A 118 13.64 -3.70 -10.55
C ARG A 118 14.03 -4.07 -9.12
N ARG A 119 13.15 -3.82 -8.16
CA ARG A 119 13.39 -4.04 -6.72
C ARG A 119 12.27 -4.90 -6.14
N PRO A 120 12.57 -5.87 -5.25
CA PRO A 120 11.53 -6.50 -4.45
C PRO A 120 10.95 -5.47 -3.48
N LEU A 121 9.63 -5.54 -3.27
CA LEU A 121 8.92 -4.75 -2.26
C LEU A 121 8.56 -5.67 -1.11
N ASP A 122 9.02 -5.39 0.11
CA ASP A 122 8.59 -6.10 1.31
C ASP A 122 7.10 -5.80 1.56
N MET A 123 6.28 -6.81 1.34
CA MET A 123 4.82 -6.77 1.51
C MET A 123 4.37 -7.65 2.69
N SER A 124 5.25 -7.93 3.64
CA SER A 124 4.91 -8.71 4.84
C SER A 124 3.68 -8.13 5.54
N PRO A 125 2.66 -8.96 5.87
CA PRO A 125 1.42 -8.51 6.50
C PRO A 125 1.62 -7.75 7.81
N GLU A 126 2.70 -8.05 8.54
CA GLU A 126 3.04 -7.44 9.83
C GLU A 126 3.65 -6.04 9.69
N LYS A 127 4.18 -5.71 8.50
CA LYS A 127 4.83 -4.44 8.20
C LYS A 127 4.01 -3.56 7.25
N SER A 128 2.98 -4.13 6.65
CA SER A 128 2.10 -3.47 5.70
C SER A 128 0.82 -3.04 6.41
N HIS A 129 0.32 -1.86 6.09
CA HIS A 129 -0.89 -1.31 6.69
C HIS A 129 -1.81 -0.82 5.59
N VAL A 130 -3.12 -1.00 5.79
CA VAL A 130 -4.15 -0.39 4.98
C VAL A 130 -4.83 0.69 5.80
N MET A 131 -4.99 1.88 5.22
CA MET A 131 -5.83 2.92 5.78
C MET A 131 -7.25 2.71 5.26
N LEU A 132 -8.18 2.55 6.18
CA LEU A 132 -9.59 2.39 5.94
C LEU A 132 -10.32 3.69 6.24
N ARG A 133 -11.32 4.03 5.42
CA ARG A 133 -12.31 5.06 5.70
C ARG A 133 -13.67 4.39 5.69
N ASP A 134 -14.32 4.31 6.84
CA ASP A 134 -15.60 3.61 7.00
C ASP A 134 -15.52 2.17 6.44
N GLY A 135 -14.43 1.45 6.76
CA GLY A 135 -14.16 0.08 6.28
C GLY A 135 -13.70 -0.05 4.82
N LEU A 136 -13.63 1.04 4.03
CA LEU A 136 -13.14 1.03 2.65
C LEU A 136 -11.63 1.36 2.57
N PRO A 137 -10.82 0.61 1.78
CA PRO A 137 -9.42 0.96 1.56
C PRO A 137 -9.30 2.30 0.84
N VAL A 138 -8.55 3.24 1.43
CA VAL A 138 -8.27 4.56 0.83
C VAL A 138 -6.79 4.81 0.59
N ALA A 139 -5.91 4.11 1.31
CA ALA A 139 -4.47 4.15 1.08
C ALA A 139 -3.77 2.89 1.59
N PHE A 140 -2.57 2.63 1.08
CA PHE A 140 -1.75 1.49 1.48
C PHE A 140 -0.35 1.97 1.86
N TYR A 141 0.15 1.47 2.98
CA TYR A 141 1.45 1.85 3.55
C TYR A 141 2.33 0.61 3.70
N PHE A 142 3.55 0.72 3.18
CA PHE A 142 4.62 -0.22 3.46
C PHE A 142 5.63 0.40 4.42
N ALA A 143 6.48 -0.43 5.03
CA ALA A 143 7.61 0.04 5.80
C ALA A 143 8.49 1.01 4.96
N ARG A 144 9.13 1.96 5.63
CA ARG A 144 9.95 3.00 4.97
C ARG A 144 11.05 2.42 4.08
N ASP A 145 11.62 1.31 4.51
CA ASP A 145 12.69 0.56 3.88
C ASP A 145 12.20 -0.67 3.09
N ALA A 146 10.89 -0.77 2.84
CA ALA A 146 10.30 -1.94 2.17
C ALA A 146 10.84 -2.17 0.75
N LEU A 147 11.30 -1.14 0.06
CA LEU A 147 11.97 -1.31 -1.23
C LEU A 147 13.38 -1.90 -1.02
N GLY A 148 13.55 -3.17 -1.37
CA GLY A 148 14.82 -3.89 -1.31
C GLY A 148 15.86 -3.39 -2.32
N ARG A 149 16.99 -4.07 -2.51
CA ARG A 149 18.00 -3.65 -3.51
C ARG A 149 17.58 -4.02 -4.94
N ASN A 150 18.25 -3.45 -5.94
CA ASN A 150 18.07 -3.87 -7.33
C ASN A 150 18.33 -5.38 -7.45
N GLU A 151 17.43 -6.07 -8.15
CA GLU A 151 17.47 -7.51 -8.36
C GLU A 151 17.20 -7.82 -9.83
N CYS A 152 18.02 -8.68 -10.42
CA CYS A 152 17.93 -9.06 -11.82
C CYS A 152 16.95 -10.21 -12.02
N ASP A 153 16.88 -11.14 -11.07
CA ASP A 153 16.01 -12.31 -11.13
C ASP A 153 14.53 -11.90 -10.94
N PRO A 154 13.66 -12.07 -11.96
CA PRO A 154 12.24 -11.79 -11.83
C PRO A 154 11.57 -12.59 -10.70
N ALA A 155 11.97 -13.85 -10.48
CA ALA A 155 11.36 -14.68 -9.45
C ALA A 155 11.58 -14.08 -8.05
N LYS A 156 12.79 -13.58 -7.78
CA LYS A 156 13.11 -12.89 -6.52
C LYS A 156 12.41 -11.53 -6.39
N ARG A 157 12.29 -10.77 -7.48
CA ARG A 157 11.57 -9.48 -7.47
C ARG A 157 10.10 -9.64 -7.12
N TYR A 158 9.44 -10.66 -7.65
CA TYR A 158 8.00 -10.86 -7.47
C TYR A 158 7.63 -11.82 -6.33
N ALA A 159 8.60 -12.52 -5.72
CA ALA A 159 8.34 -13.44 -4.62
C ALA A 159 7.54 -12.80 -3.46
N PRO A 160 7.83 -11.57 -3.00
CA PRO A 160 7.03 -10.93 -1.95
C PRO A 160 5.57 -10.67 -2.36
N LEU A 161 5.35 -10.24 -3.61
CA LEU A 161 4.00 -10.02 -4.13
C LEU A 161 3.21 -11.33 -4.17
N VAL A 162 3.80 -12.40 -4.72
CA VAL A 162 3.14 -13.71 -4.79
C VAL A 162 2.82 -14.24 -3.38
N ALA A 163 3.77 -14.12 -2.45
CA ALA A 163 3.56 -14.51 -1.06
C ALA A 163 2.40 -13.71 -0.42
N HIS A 164 2.38 -12.40 -0.60
CA HIS A 164 1.32 -11.54 -0.08
C HIS A 164 -0.07 -11.89 -0.64
N LEU A 165 -0.17 -12.12 -1.96
CA LEU A 165 -1.43 -12.52 -2.59
C LEU A 165 -1.92 -13.86 -2.02
N ASN A 166 -1.04 -14.85 -1.85
CA ASN A 166 -1.40 -16.13 -1.26
C ASN A 166 -1.95 -15.97 0.17
N THR A 167 -1.33 -15.12 0.99
CA THR A 167 -1.81 -14.86 2.35
C THR A 167 -3.18 -14.20 2.36
N VAL A 168 -3.40 -13.15 1.56
CA VAL A 168 -4.65 -12.38 1.59
C VAL A 168 -5.81 -13.13 0.91
N ILE A 169 -5.54 -13.90 -0.15
CA ILE A 169 -6.58 -14.72 -0.81
C ILE A 169 -7.10 -15.80 0.14
N CYS A 170 -6.24 -16.39 0.98
CA CYS A 170 -6.68 -17.34 2.00
C CYS A 170 -7.60 -16.71 3.04
N PHE A 171 -7.38 -15.44 3.39
CA PHE A 171 -8.28 -14.68 4.27
C PHE A 171 -9.64 -14.37 3.60
N ALA A 172 -9.66 -14.04 2.30
CA ALA A 172 -10.88 -13.67 1.59
C ALA A 172 -11.80 -14.85 1.22
N ARG A 173 -11.39 -16.09 1.52
CA ARG A 173 -12.16 -17.32 1.31
C ARG A 173 -13.02 -17.66 2.51
#